data_AF-K2A5T3-F1
#
_entry.id   AF-K2A5T3-F1
#
_cell.length_a   1.000
_cell.length_b   1.000
_cell.length_c   1.000
_cell.angle_alpha   90.00
_cell.angle_beta   90.00
_cell.angle_gamma   90.00
#
_symmetry.space_group_name_H-M   'P 1'
#
loop_
_entity.id
_entity.type
_entity.pdbx_description
1 polymer ?
#
loop_
_entity_poly.entity_id
_entity_poly.type
_entity_poly.pdbx_seq_one_letter_code
_entity_poly.pdbx_strand_id
1 'polypeptide(L)'
;MYNQQIGSGYIATSVITAPQLATTQNDATVQQVLSASMIEDYDTQLSDISNQMKSELNEKQNIRKEIEEIQSYSALPSTTVQEGVDCVELTVEQAQKINVTETAMPIKDSGGNVIGYYVDKAQLTDSVKNAVEVRKERLETLNSQSEMTMINVQQLVAKRNQALMLLSNLYASQNDCMKQIIGNFK
;
A
#
# COMPACT_ATOMS: atom_id res chain seq x y z
N MET A 1 86.09 -48.29 30.46
CA MET A 1 85.13 -47.58 31.34
C MET A 1 83.74 -47.80 30.76
N TYR A 2 82.78 -48.19 31.61
CA TYR A 2 81.30 -48.15 31.53
C TYR A 2 80.62 -47.56 30.27
N ASN A 3 79.41 -47.93 29.84
CA ASN A 3 78.45 -49.01 30.05
C ASN A 3 77.21 -48.66 29.17
N GLN A 4 76.51 -49.68 28.65
CA GLN A 4 75.05 -49.77 28.38
C GLN A 4 74.25 -48.76 27.50
N GLN A 5 73.67 -49.36 26.45
CA GLN A 5 72.23 -49.48 26.08
C GLN A 5 71.27 -48.27 25.93
N ILE A 6 70.73 -48.18 24.70
CA ILE A 6 69.32 -48.06 24.24
C ILE A 6 68.35 -47.17 25.06
N GLY A 7 67.76 -46.16 24.41
CA GLY A 7 66.59 -45.45 24.93
C GLY A 7 65.82 -44.65 23.86
N SER A 8 64.59 -45.08 23.62
CA SER A 8 63.53 -44.48 22.78
C SER A 8 63.19 -43.04 23.18
N GLY A 9 62.75 -42.18 22.24
CA GLY A 9 62.33 -40.82 22.60
C GLY A 9 61.84 -39.93 21.45
N TYR A 10 60.60 -40.15 21.03
CA TYR A 10 59.60 -39.18 20.53
C TYR A 10 60.04 -37.92 19.75
N ILE A 11 59.53 -37.86 18.52
CA ILE A 11 59.42 -36.66 17.68
C ILE A 11 58.46 -35.68 18.38
N ALA A 12 58.97 -34.60 18.96
CA ALA A 12 58.14 -33.49 19.42
C ALA A 12 57.83 -32.59 18.22
N THR A 13 56.76 -32.90 17.51
CA THR A 13 56.12 -32.01 16.55
C THR A 13 55.69 -30.75 17.31
N SER A 14 56.31 -29.62 17.01
CA SER A 14 55.86 -28.31 17.46
C SER A 14 54.43 -28.08 16.96
N VAL A 15 53.45 -28.19 17.86
CA VAL A 15 52.08 -27.81 17.54
C VAL A 15 52.06 -26.30 17.38
N ILE A 16 51.96 -25.88 16.12
CA ILE A 16 51.63 -24.52 15.71
C ILE A 16 50.33 -24.16 16.43
N THR A 17 50.40 -23.20 17.36
CA THR A 17 49.20 -22.59 17.93
C THR A 17 48.54 -21.83 16.80
N ALA A 18 47.40 -22.31 16.33
CA ALA A 18 46.57 -21.55 15.40
C ALA A 18 46.22 -20.20 16.09
N PRO A 19 46.38 -19.06 15.39
CA PRO A 19 45.86 -17.81 15.93
C PRO A 19 44.35 -17.98 16.14
N GLN A 20 43.90 -17.73 17.37
CA GLN A 20 42.48 -17.68 17.69
C GLN A 20 41.80 -16.69 16.75
N LEU A 21 40.81 -17.16 15.98
CA LEU A 21 39.88 -16.29 15.26
C LEU A 21 39.13 -15.44 16.28
N ALA A 22 39.63 -14.24 16.53
CA ALA A 22 38.87 -13.18 17.17
C ALA A 22 38.08 -12.44 16.07
N THR A 23 36.87 -12.89 15.75
CA THR A 23 35.95 -12.09 14.88
C THR A 23 34.46 -12.16 15.23
N THR A 24 33.99 -12.98 16.18
CA THR A 24 32.55 -13.28 16.29
C THR A 24 31.66 -12.29 17.04
N GLN A 25 32.20 -11.25 17.71
CA GLN A 25 31.34 -10.30 18.45
C GLN A 25 30.77 -9.15 17.60
N ASN A 26 31.46 -8.72 16.55
CA ASN A 26 30.99 -7.63 15.69
C ASN A 26 29.92 -8.09 14.68
N ASP A 27 29.95 -9.34 14.21
CA ASP A 27 28.99 -9.81 13.21
C ASP A 27 27.57 -9.99 13.77
N ALA A 28 27.43 -10.51 15.00
CA ALA A 28 26.12 -10.76 15.60
C ALA A 28 25.38 -9.45 15.96
N THR A 29 26.13 -8.44 16.45
CA THR A 29 25.58 -7.11 16.76
C THR A 29 25.25 -6.32 15.50
N VAL A 30 26.09 -6.39 14.46
CA VAL A 30 25.80 -5.78 13.14
C VAL A 30 24.57 -6.45 12.51
N GLN A 31 24.43 -7.77 12.57
CA GLN A 31 23.26 -8.47 12.06
C GLN A 31 21.97 -8.13 12.84
N GLN A 32 22.04 -7.94 14.16
CA GLN A 32 20.90 -7.46 14.96
C GLN A 32 20.47 -6.04 14.58
N VAL A 33 21.41 -5.11 14.44
CA VAL A 33 21.11 -3.72 14.05
C VAL A 33 20.52 -3.68 12.64
N LEU A 34 21.07 -4.45 11.70
CA LEU A 34 20.59 -4.52 10.32
C LEU A 34 19.16 -5.07 10.24
N SER A 35 18.88 -6.17 10.96
CA SER A 35 17.56 -6.79 10.95
C SER A 35 16.50 -5.98 11.70
N ALA A 36 16.86 -5.27 12.77
CA ALA A 36 15.97 -4.31 13.43
C ALA A 36 15.62 -3.12 12.51
N SER A 37 16.61 -2.59 11.79
CA SER A 37 16.38 -1.51 10.81
C SER A 37 15.48 -1.95 9.64
N MET A 38 15.61 -3.19 9.17
CA MET A 38 14.71 -3.74 8.14
C MET A 38 13.25 -3.85 8.63
N ILE A 39 13.02 -4.20 9.90
CA ILE A 39 11.65 -4.25 10.45
C ILE A 39 11.04 -2.86 10.52
N GLU A 40 11.81 -1.87 10.96
CA GLU A 40 11.35 -0.48 11.03
C GLU A 40 10.97 0.06 9.65
N ASP A 41 11.76 -0.26 8.61
CA ASP A 41 11.44 0.09 7.22
C ASP A 41 10.13 -0.60 6.76
N TYR A 42 9.94 -1.89 7.06
CA TYR A 42 8.70 -2.58 6.74
C TYR A 42 7.49 -2.02 7.48
N ASP A 43 7.64 -1.64 8.75
CA ASP A 43 6.58 -1.02 9.54
C ASP A 43 6.22 0.38 9.00
N THR A 44 7.20 1.14 8.53
CA THR A 44 6.98 2.42 7.84
C THR A 44 6.19 2.22 6.55
N GLN A 45 6.63 1.30 5.69
CA GLN A 45 5.94 0.97 4.44
C GLN A 45 4.51 0.47 4.68
N LEU A 46 4.28 -0.34 5.72
CA LEU A 46 2.93 -0.79 6.10
C LEU A 46 2.04 0.38 6.54
N SER A 47 2.61 1.36 7.24
CA SER A 47 1.89 2.57 7.67
C SER A 47 1.49 3.43 6.46
N ASP A 48 2.40 3.64 5.52
CA ASP A 48 2.15 4.39 4.28
C ASP A 48 1.06 3.72 3.44
N ILE A 49 1.14 2.40 3.27
CA ILE A 49 0.11 1.63 2.58
C ILE A 49 -1.25 1.74 3.30
N SER A 50 -1.27 1.71 4.64
CA SER A 50 -2.51 1.89 5.40
C SER A 50 -3.17 3.24 5.13
N ASN A 51 -2.38 4.32 5.06
CA ASN A 51 -2.87 5.64 4.73
C ASN A 51 -3.38 5.72 3.28
N GLN A 52 -2.67 5.09 2.34
CA GLN A 52 -3.14 4.97 0.95
C GLN A 52 -4.49 4.24 0.88
N MET A 53 -4.64 3.08 1.54
CA MET A 53 -5.89 2.32 1.55
C MET A 53 -7.06 3.11 2.15
N LYS A 54 -6.83 3.92 3.20
CA LYS A 54 -7.85 4.82 3.75
C LYS A 54 -8.27 5.88 2.74
N SER A 55 -7.31 6.46 2.01
CA SER A 55 -7.60 7.42 0.95
C SER A 55 -8.42 6.80 -0.17
N GLU A 56 -8.01 5.62 -0.66
CA GLU A 56 -8.74 4.86 -1.69
C GLU A 56 -10.17 4.51 -1.24
N LEU A 57 -10.36 4.13 0.03
CA LEU A 57 -11.68 3.84 0.59
C LEU A 57 -12.58 5.08 0.56
N ASN A 58 -12.05 6.23 0.99
CA ASN A 58 -12.80 7.49 0.97
C ASN A 58 -13.16 7.90 -0.46
N GLU A 59 -12.24 7.75 -1.41
CA GLU A 59 -12.50 8.02 -2.83
C GLU A 59 -13.60 7.11 -3.39
N LYS A 60 -13.55 5.79 -3.11
CA LYS A 60 -14.60 4.84 -3.50
C LYS A 60 -15.97 5.21 -2.92
N GLN A 61 -16.01 5.63 -1.65
CA GLN A 61 -17.26 6.06 -1.01
C GLN A 61 -17.82 7.31 -1.68
N ASN A 62 -16.97 8.29 -1.99
CA ASN A 62 -17.38 9.51 -2.68
C ASN A 62 -17.91 9.21 -4.08
N ILE A 63 -17.22 8.37 -4.86
CA ILE A 63 -17.68 8.00 -6.21
C ILE A 63 -19.03 7.27 -6.15
N ARG A 64 -19.24 6.39 -5.17
CA ARG A 64 -20.55 5.72 -5.00
C ARG A 64 -21.68 6.72 -4.72
N LYS A 65 -21.43 7.70 -3.85
CA LYS A 65 -22.39 8.79 -3.59
C LYS A 65 -22.64 9.64 -4.84
N GLU A 66 -21.59 9.94 -5.61
CA GLU A 66 -21.74 10.67 -6.88
C GLU A 66 -22.56 9.88 -7.90
N ILE A 67 -22.38 8.56 -7.99
CA ILE A 67 -23.18 7.70 -8.86
C ILE A 67 -24.66 7.76 -8.45
N GLU A 68 -24.96 7.61 -7.16
CA GLU A 68 -26.33 7.72 -6.64
C GLU A 68 -26.94 9.09 -6.93
N GLU A 69 -26.17 10.16 -6.72
CA GLU A 69 -26.58 11.53 -7.02
C GLU A 69 -26.90 11.71 -8.50
N ILE A 70 -26.00 11.30 -9.39
CA ILE A 70 -26.16 11.45 -10.84
C ILE A 70 -27.34 10.61 -11.35
N GLN A 71 -27.52 9.39 -10.84
CA GLN A 71 -28.66 8.55 -11.18
C GLN A 71 -30.00 9.21 -10.80
N SER A 72 -30.02 9.99 -9.73
CA SER A 72 -31.23 10.70 -9.30
C SER A 72 -31.68 11.77 -10.29
N TYR A 73 -30.78 12.29 -11.14
CA TYR A 73 -31.12 13.33 -12.11
C TYR A 73 -32.16 12.85 -13.13
N SER A 74 -32.14 11.57 -13.50
CA SER A 74 -33.15 10.98 -14.40
C SER A 74 -34.56 10.94 -13.80
N ALA A 75 -34.68 11.05 -12.48
CA ALA A 75 -35.96 11.08 -11.77
C ALA A 75 -36.51 12.51 -11.58
N LEU A 76 -35.77 13.53 -11.97
CA LEU A 76 -36.21 14.92 -11.86
C LEU A 76 -37.45 15.16 -12.74
N PRO A 77 -38.36 16.06 -12.30
CA PRO A 77 -39.54 16.40 -13.08
C PRO A 77 -39.12 17.08 -14.38
N SER A 78 -39.85 16.78 -15.45
CA SER A 78 -39.67 17.44 -16.73
C SER A 78 -40.75 18.50 -16.95
N THR A 79 -40.39 19.56 -17.67
CA THR A 79 -41.25 20.65 -18.12
C THR A 79 -41.11 20.82 -19.62
N THR A 80 -42.21 21.15 -20.29
CA THR A 80 -42.18 21.46 -21.72
C THR A 80 -41.76 22.91 -21.93
N VAL A 81 -40.58 23.14 -22.53
CA VAL A 81 -40.00 24.50 -22.64
C VAL A 81 -40.09 25.06 -24.06
N GLN A 82 -40.00 24.21 -25.10
CA GLN A 82 -40.13 24.60 -26.50
C GLN A 82 -40.65 23.45 -27.38
N GLU A 83 -41.54 23.76 -28.33
CA GLU A 83 -42.02 22.85 -29.39
C GLU A 83 -42.47 21.44 -28.94
N GLY A 84 -42.97 21.29 -27.71
CA GLY A 84 -43.43 19.99 -27.20
C GLY A 84 -42.30 19.06 -26.71
N VAL A 85 -41.06 19.54 -26.63
CA VAL A 85 -39.93 18.80 -26.06
C VAL A 85 -39.97 18.89 -24.54
N ASP A 86 -39.94 17.72 -23.90
CA ASP A 86 -39.85 17.60 -22.44
C ASP A 86 -38.39 17.76 -22.00
N CYS A 87 -38.12 18.85 -21.28
CA CYS A 87 -36.81 19.16 -20.75
C CYS A 87 -36.79 19.01 -19.23
N VAL A 88 -35.63 18.69 -18.67
CA VAL A 88 -35.35 18.75 -17.24
C VAL A 88 -34.49 19.97 -16.95
N GLU A 89 -34.85 20.72 -15.92
CA GLU A 89 -34.03 21.81 -15.41
C GLU A 89 -32.94 21.27 -14.49
N LEU A 90 -31.68 21.56 -14.82
CA LEU A 90 -30.52 21.24 -14.02
C LEU A 90 -29.82 22.51 -13.55
N THR A 91 -29.25 22.46 -12.34
CA THR A 91 -28.28 23.47 -11.91
C THR A 91 -27.00 23.38 -12.75
N VAL A 92 -26.19 24.43 -12.73
CA VAL A 92 -24.88 24.44 -13.40
C VAL A 92 -24.00 23.27 -12.93
N GLU A 93 -23.98 22.99 -11.63
CA GLU A 93 -23.19 21.89 -11.05
C GLU A 93 -23.68 20.52 -11.56
N GLN A 94 -24.99 20.29 -11.56
CA GLN A 94 -25.57 19.02 -12.05
C GLN A 94 -25.24 18.81 -13.53
N ALA A 95 -25.40 19.85 -14.36
CA ALA A 95 -25.09 19.80 -15.78
C ALA A 95 -23.59 19.56 -16.05
N GLN A 96 -22.69 20.08 -15.20
CA GLN A 96 -21.25 19.81 -15.27
C GLN A 96 -20.93 18.36 -14.88
N LYS A 97 -21.55 17.82 -13.82
CA LYS A 97 -21.33 16.43 -13.36
C LYS A 97 -21.61 15.38 -14.43
N ILE A 98 -22.55 15.66 -15.34
CA ILE A 98 -22.91 14.80 -16.48
C ILE A 98 -22.41 15.32 -17.85
N ASN A 99 -21.61 16.38 -17.86
CA ASN A 99 -20.98 16.96 -19.05
C ASN A 99 -21.94 17.34 -20.20
N VAL A 100 -23.05 18.02 -19.89
CA VAL A 100 -24.06 18.46 -20.89
C VAL A 100 -24.07 19.96 -21.16
N THR A 101 -23.19 20.73 -20.52
CA THR A 101 -23.21 22.21 -20.59
C THR A 101 -23.05 22.80 -22.00
N GLU A 102 -22.42 22.08 -22.94
CA GLU A 102 -22.22 22.54 -24.33
C GLU A 102 -23.41 22.23 -25.24
N THR A 103 -24.22 21.24 -24.89
CA THR A 103 -25.33 20.73 -25.72
C THR A 103 -26.70 21.13 -25.18
N ALA A 104 -26.78 21.47 -23.89
CA ALA A 104 -28.00 21.88 -23.23
C ALA A 104 -28.32 23.37 -23.44
N MET A 105 -29.60 23.73 -23.32
CA MET A 105 -30.05 25.10 -23.46
C MET A 105 -29.80 25.88 -22.15
N PRO A 106 -29.02 26.98 -22.16
CA PRO A 106 -28.69 27.71 -20.94
C PRO A 106 -29.88 28.53 -20.43
N ILE A 107 -30.08 28.49 -19.11
CA ILE A 107 -31.02 29.33 -18.36
C ILE A 107 -30.23 30.53 -17.85
N LYS A 108 -30.66 31.74 -18.21
CA LYS A 108 -29.98 32.98 -17.85
C LYS A 108 -30.80 33.82 -16.88
N ASP A 109 -30.12 34.45 -15.92
CA ASP A 109 -30.72 35.48 -15.09
C ASP A 109 -30.92 36.80 -15.86
N SER A 110 -31.52 37.81 -15.21
CA SER A 110 -31.72 39.14 -15.81
C SER A 110 -30.42 39.89 -16.13
N GLY A 111 -29.28 39.46 -15.57
CA GLY A 111 -27.95 39.98 -15.87
C GLY A 111 -27.25 39.25 -17.02
N GLY A 112 -27.86 38.20 -17.57
CA GLY A 112 -27.29 37.36 -18.63
C GLY A 112 -26.36 36.25 -18.15
N ASN A 113 -26.23 36.03 -16.84
CA ASN A 113 -25.42 34.96 -16.26
C ASN A 113 -26.15 33.62 -16.36
N VAL A 114 -25.42 32.54 -16.68
CA VAL A 114 -26.00 31.19 -16.73
C VAL A 114 -26.19 30.67 -15.31
N ILE A 115 -27.44 30.38 -14.95
CA ILE A 115 -27.83 29.87 -13.62
C ILE A 115 -28.27 28.40 -13.65
N GLY A 116 -28.47 27.84 -14.84
CA GLY A 116 -28.88 26.44 -15.02
C GLY A 116 -28.98 26.06 -16.49
N TYR A 117 -29.48 24.87 -16.77
CA TYR A 117 -29.64 24.33 -18.11
C TYR A 117 -30.95 23.56 -18.25
N TYR A 118 -31.65 23.75 -19.36
CA TYR A 118 -32.68 22.84 -19.83
C TYR A 118 -32.05 21.76 -20.70
N VAL A 119 -32.21 20.50 -20.28
CA VAL A 119 -31.69 19.32 -20.98
C VAL A 119 -32.87 18.49 -21.47
N ASP A 120 -32.87 18.10 -22.74
CA ASP A 120 -33.85 17.16 -23.28
C ASP A 120 -33.84 15.86 -22.44
N LYS A 121 -35.02 15.35 -22.05
CA LYS A 121 -35.14 14.18 -21.18
C LYS A 121 -34.53 12.90 -21.78
N ALA A 122 -34.62 12.72 -23.09
CA ALA A 122 -33.98 11.60 -23.77
C ALA A 122 -32.45 11.74 -23.71
N GLN A 123 -31.94 12.93 -24.03
CA GLN A 123 -30.51 13.23 -23.95
C GLN A 123 -29.95 13.10 -22.51
N LEU A 124 -30.74 13.53 -21.52
CA LEU A 124 -30.39 13.42 -20.10
C LEU A 124 -30.14 11.96 -19.72
N THR A 125 -31.00 11.05 -20.18
CA THR A 125 -30.89 9.61 -19.86
C THR A 125 -29.56 9.04 -20.34
N ASP A 126 -29.18 9.34 -21.58
CA ASP A 126 -27.91 8.90 -22.15
C ASP A 126 -26.71 9.55 -21.46
N SER A 127 -26.82 10.84 -21.13
CA SER A 127 -25.75 11.58 -20.45
C SER A 127 -25.51 11.08 -19.02
N VAL A 128 -26.58 10.82 -18.27
CA VAL A 128 -26.54 10.20 -16.94
C VAL A 128 -25.91 8.81 -17.04
N LYS A 129 -26.33 7.98 -18.00
CA LYS A 129 -25.77 6.64 -18.20
C LYS A 129 -24.26 6.72 -18.46
N ASN A 130 -23.82 7.56 -19.39
CA ASN A 130 -22.41 7.72 -19.71
C ASN A 130 -21.60 8.23 -18.51
N ALA A 131 -22.10 9.23 -17.78
CA ALA A 131 -21.46 9.78 -16.60
C ALA A 131 -21.32 8.76 -15.46
N VAL A 132 -22.31 7.87 -15.31
CA VAL A 132 -22.28 6.75 -14.36
C VAL A 132 -21.27 5.69 -14.78
N GLU A 133 -21.22 5.31 -16.06
CA GLU A 133 -20.27 4.30 -16.55
C GLU A 133 -18.82 4.75 -16.36
N VAL A 134 -18.48 6.02 -16.68
CA VAL A 134 -17.14 6.58 -16.40
C VAL A 134 -16.75 6.45 -14.91
N ARG A 135 -17.71 6.68 -14.00
CA ARG A 135 -17.48 6.56 -12.55
C ARG A 135 -17.36 5.11 -12.10
N LYS A 136 -18.08 4.19 -12.73
CA LYS A 136 -17.92 2.74 -12.50
C LYS A 136 -16.55 2.24 -12.97
N GLU A 137 -16.08 2.67 -14.14
CA GLU A 137 -14.74 2.34 -14.64
C GLU A 137 -13.65 2.83 -13.66
N ARG A 138 -13.84 4.04 -13.08
CA ARG A 138 -12.97 4.55 -12.02
C ARG A 138 -13.02 3.67 -10.75
N LEU A 139 -14.21 3.23 -10.34
CA LEU A 139 -14.36 2.30 -9.20
C LEU A 139 -13.67 0.95 -9.46
N GLU A 140 -13.78 0.40 -10.67
CA GLU A 140 -13.09 -0.83 -11.05
C GLU A 140 -11.57 -0.65 -10.98
N THR A 141 -11.06 0.46 -11.52
CA THR A 141 -9.63 0.80 -11.42
C THR A 141 -9.16 0.86 -9.97
N LEU A 142 -9.90 1.55 -9.10
CA LEU A 142 -9.58 1.62 -7.66
C LEU A 142 -9.71 0.25 -6.97
N ASN A 143 -10.60 -0.64 -7.43
CA ASN A 143 -10.69 -2.00 -6.90
C ASN A 143 -9.46 -2.81 -7.26
N SER A 144 -9.05 -2.82 -8.53
CA SER A 144 -7.81 -3.48 -8.96
C SER A 144 -6.57 -2.91 -8.25
N GLN A 145 -6.53 -1.60 -8.02
CA GLN A 145 -5.45 -0.97 -7.26
C GLN A 145 -5.44 -1.44 -5.80
N SER A 146 -6.59 -1.48 -5.12
CA SER A 146 -6.66 -2.00 -3.75
C SER A 146 -6.29 -3.49 -3.67
N GLU A 147 -6.62 -4.30 -4.67
CA GLU A 147 -6.19 -5.71 -4.74
C GLU A 147 -4.67 -5.82 -4.85
N MET A 148 -4.04 -5.03 -5.73
CA MET A 148 -2.58 -4.98 -5.85
C MET A 148 -1.92 -4.50 -4.55
N THR A 149 -2.47 -3.46 -3.93
CA THR A 149 -2.01 -2.96 -2.63
C THR A 149 -2.11 -4.04 -1.56
N MET A 150 -3.18 -4.83 -1.52
CA MET A 150 -3.31 -5.96 -0.59
C MET A 150 -2.25 -7.04 -0.84
N ILE A 151 -1.94 -7.36 -2.10
CA ILE A 151 -0.85 -8.30 -2.43
C ILE A 151 0.48 -7.77 -1.89
N ASN A 152 0.75 -6.47 -2.06
CA ASN A 152 1.96 -5.83 -1.53
C ASN A 152 2.01 -5.89 0.01
N VAL A 153 0.90 -5.66 0.70
CA VAL A 153 0.80 -5.82 2.17
C VAL A 153 1.15 -7.25 2.58
N GLN A 154 0.60 -8.26 1.90
CA GLN A 154 0.88 -9.66 2.22
C GLN A 154 2.37 -9.99 2.05
N GLN A 155 2.99 -9.51 0.97
CA GLN A 155 4.42 -9.68 0.73
C GLN A 155 5.26 -8.99 1.81
N LEU A 156 4.89 -7.77 2.21
CA LEU A 156 5.60 -6.99 3.21
C LEU A 156 5.50 -7.62 4.61
N VAL A 157 4.32 -8.12 4.99
CA VAL A 157 4.11 -8.89 6.22
C VAL A 157 4.96 -10.17 6.21
N ALA A 158 5.04 -10.88 5.07
CA ALA A 158 5.89 -12.07 4.97
C ALA A 158 7.38 -11.72 5.17
N LYS A 159 7.88 -10.65 4.54
CA LYS A 159 9.26 -10.15 4.73
C LYS A 159 9.52 -9.75 6.18
N ARG A 160 8.57 -9.06 6.81
CA ARG A 160 8.64 -8.68 8.23
C ARG A 160 8.73 -9.90 9.14
N ASN A 161 7.90 -10.92 8.89
CA ASN A 161 7.95 -12.16 9.67
C ASN A 161 9.29 -12.89 9.49
N GLN A 162 9.85 -12.92 8.29
CA GLN A 162 11.19 -13.48 8.06
C GLN A 162 12.28 -12.71 8.83
N ALA A 163 12.24 -11.37 8.82
CA ALA A 163 13.16 -10.54 9.59
C ALA A 163 13.05 -10.79 11.11
N LEU A 164 11.83 -10.93 11.64
CA LEU A 164 11.58 -11.30 13.04
C LEU A 164 12.14 -12.68 13.39
N MET A 165 12.00 -13.67 12.50
CA MET A 165 12.59 -14.99 12.70
C MET A 165 14.12 -14.94 12.74
N LEU A 166 14.75 -14.17 11.84
CA LEU A 166 16.20 -13.96 11.84
C LEU A 166 16.68 -13.31 13.14
N LEU A 167 15.99 -12.26 13.61
CA LEU A 167 16.27 -11.64 14.91
C LEU A 167 16.16 -12.62 16.06
N SER A 168 15.09 -13.41 16.10
CA SER A 168 14.88 -14.42 17.14
C SER A 168 16.03 -15.44 17.17
N ASN A 169 16.42 -15.96 16.00
CA ASN A 169 17.54 -16.88 15.87
C ASN A 169 18.88 -16.25 16.30
N LEU A 170 19.10 -14.98 15.97
CA LEU A 170 20.28 -14.23 16.42
C LEU A 170 20.32 -14.08 17.94
N TYR A 171 19.20 -13.72 18.58
CA TYR A 171 19.13 -13.62 20.04
C TYR A 171 19.34 -14.97 20.72
N ALA A 172 18.78 -16.05 20.17
CA ALA A 172 19.02 -17.40 20.68
C ALA A 172 20.52 -17.76 20.59
N SER A 173 21.14 -17.53 19.43
CA SER A 173 22.58 -17.76 19.22
C SER A 173 23.46 -16.92 20.15
N GLN A 174 23.13 -15.65 20.35
CA GLN A 174 23.83 -14.76 21.27
C GLN A 174 23.72 -15.25 22.72
N ASN A 175 22.53 -15.70 23.14
CA ASN A 175 22.32 -16.25 24.48
C ASN A 175 23.13 -17.53 24.69
N ASP A 176 23.16 -18.42 23.70
CA ASP A 176 23.96 -19.65 23.76
C ASP A 176 25.46 -19.35 23.80
N CYS A 177 25.94 -18.39 23.00
CA CYS A 177 27.32 -17.90 23.06
C CYS A 177 27.66 -17.36 24.45
N MET A 178 26.78 -16.54 25.04
CA MET A 178 27.00 -15.95 26.35
C MET A 178 27.04 -17.02 27.46
N LYS A 179 26.17 -18.04 27.38
CA LYS A 179 26.22 -19.19 28.28
C LYS A 179 27.53 -19.95 28.17
N GLN A 180 28.06 -20.16 26.95
CA GLN A 180 29.35 -20.82 26.75
C GLN A 180 30.50 -20.01 27.35
N ILE A 181 30.51 -18.68 27.14
CA ILE A 181 31.51 -17.79 27.76
C ILE A 181 31.46 -17.90 29.29
N ILE A 182 30.27 -17.74 29.89
CA ILE A 182 30.09 -17.88 31.35
C ILE A 182 30.51 -19.27 31.83
N GLY A 183 30.21 -20.32 31.07
CA GLY A 183 30.61 -21.69 31.37
C GLY A 183 32.12 -21.89 31.38
N ASN A 184 32.86 -21.25 30.47
CA ASN A 184 34.32 -21.30 30.41
C ASN A 184 35.01 -20.48 31.53
N PHE A 185 34.27 -19.61 32.24
CA PHE A 185 34.77 -18.86 33.39
C PHE A 185 34.43 -19.53 34.75
N LYS A 186 33.76 -20.69 34.75
CA LYS A 186 33.51 -21.52 35.93
C LYS A 186 34.52 -22.65 36.02
#